data_AF-A0AAU3NIX0-F1
#
_entry.id   AF-A0AAU3NIX0-F1
#
_cell.length_a   1.000
_cell.length_b   1.000
_cell.length_c   1.000
_cell.angle_alpha   90.00
_cell.angle_beta   90.00
_cell.angle_gamma   90.00
#
_symmetry.space_group_name_H-M   'P 1'
#
loop_
_entity.id
_entity.type
_entity.pdbx_description
1 polymer ?
#
loop_
_entity_poly.entity_id
_entity_poly.type
_entity_poly.pdbx_seq_one_letter_code
_entity_poly.pdbx_strand_id
1 'polypeptide(L)'
;MTWTRTAPMICWPSFCASRPRSASDTARTAAETASRSIAFGLPMAQFLVPELPFGGVGEVGESGLGSYHGRHSVVTVSHRRSVVAAQS
;
A
#
# COMPACT_ATOMS: atom_id res chain seq x y z
N MET A 1 -17.50 -7.29 -6.83
CA MET A 1 -17.00 -6.28 -5.88
C MET A 1 -17.71 -4.97 -6.19
N THR A 2 -18.52 -4.47 -5.26
CA THR A 2 -19.34 -3.26 -5.45
C THR A 2 -18.55 -2.03 -5.03
N TRP A 3 -18.24 -1.16 -5.99
CA TRP A 3 -17.59 0.13 -5.76
C TRP A 3 -18.57 1.09 -5.11
N THR A 4 -18.25 1.60 -3.93
CA THR A 4 -19.08 2.62 -3.28
C THR A 4 -18.38 3.98 -3.40
N ARG A 5 -18.90 4.83 -4.32
CA ARG A 5 -18.63 6.27 -4.29
C ARG A 5 -19.48 6.89 -3.19
N THR A 6 -19.19 6.59 -1.93
CA THR A 6 -19.81 7.26 -0.79
C THR A 6 -18.96 8.47 -0.45
N ALA A 7 -19.46 9.69 -0.73
CA ALA A 7 -18.74 10.90 -0.38
C ALA A 7 -18.39 10.91 1.13
N PRO A 8 -17.15 11.24 1.55
CA PRO A 8 -15.99 11.72 0.78
C PRO A 8 -14.87 10.65 0.67
N MET A 9 -15.20 9.41 0.35
CA MET A 9 -14.23 8.33 0.15
C MET A 9 -14.04 8.02 -1.33
N ILE A 10 -12.78 7.96 -1.77
CA ILE A 10 -12.38 7.47 -3.09
C ILE A 10 -11.54 6.22 -2.83
N CYS A 11 -12.11 5.04 -3.06
CA CYS A 11 -11.40 3.77 -2.90
C CYS A 11 -11.28 3.03 -4.22
N TRP A 12 -10.03 2.71 -4.56
CA TRP A 12 -9.61 1.82 -5.64
C TRP A 12 -8.71 0.72 -5.07
N PRO A 13 -8.51 -0.40 -5.77
CA PRO A 13 -7.69 -1.50 -5.25
C PRO A 13 -6.26 -1.04 -4.99
N SER A 14 -5.73 -0.13 -5.81
CA SER A 14 -4.38 0.44 -5.65
C SER A 14 -4.29 1.47 -4.51
N PHE A 15 -5.38 2.18 -4.19
CA PHE A 15 -5.34 3.31 -3.27
C PHE A 15 -6.73 3.73 -2.78
N CYS A 16 -6.82 4.12 -1.50
CA CYS A 16 -7.95 4.82 -0.91
C CYS A 16 -7.55 6.20 -0.37
N ALA A 17 -8.36 7.22 -0.67
CA ALA A 17 -8.33 8.50 0.03
C ALA A 17 -9.63 8.68 0.82
N SER A 18 -9.51 9.16 2.06
CA SER A 18 -10.66 9.60 2.84
C SER A 18 -10.35 10.81 3.72
N ARG A 19 -11.38 11.53 4.16
CA ARG A 19 -11.28 12.57 5.18
C ARG A 19 -11.94 12.07 6.47
N PRO A 20 -11.18 11.69 7.50
CA PRO A 20 -11.75 11.20 8.75
C PRO A 20 -12.35 12.36 9.56
N ARG A 21 -13.46 12.11 10.27
CA ARG A 21 -14.00 13.07 11.26
C ARG A 21 -13.55 12.75 12.69
N SER A 22 -13.00 11.57 12.91
CA SER A 22 -12.51 11.08 14.21
C SER A 22 -11.41 10.02 14.01
N ALA A 23 -10.73 9.65 15.09
CA ALA A 23 -9.79 8.52 15.08
C ALA A 23 -10.51 7.16 14.88
N SER A 24 -11.76 7.02 15.32
CA SER A 24 -12.56 5.83 15.04
C SER A 24 -12.92 5.71 13.55
N ASP A 25 -13.10 6.82 12.85
CA ASP A 25 -13.33 6.84 11.40
C ASP A 25 -12.11 6.31 10.63
N THR A 26 -10.87 6.59 11.05
CA THR A 26 -9.68 6.06 10.36
C THR A 26 -9.57 4.54 10.52
N ALA A 27 -9.71 4.04 11.75
CA ALA A 27 -9.64 2.61 12.04
C ALA A 27 -10.72 1.82 11.30
N ARG A 28 -11.96 2.32 11.32
CA ARG A 28 -13.09 1.71 10.58
C ARG A 28 -12.83 1.69 9.08
N THR A 29 -12.39 2.81 8.51
CA THR A 29 -12.11 2.87 7.06
C THR A 29 -11.01 1.90 6.67
N ALA A 30 -9.95 1.78 7.46
CA ALA A 30 -8.86 0.83 7.21
C ALA A 30 -9.33 -0.64 7.32
N ALA A 31 -10.29 -0.93 8.20
CA ALA A 31 -10.84 -2.28 8.38
C ALA A 31 -11.89 -2.67 7.32
N GLU A 32 -12.68 -1.72 6.85
CA GLU A 32 -13.80 -1.95 5.93
C GLU A 32 -13.41 -1.80 4.44
N THR A 33 -12.23 -1.26 4.14
CA THR A 33 -11.76 -1.07 2.77
C THR A 33 -10.58 -1.98 2.44
N ALA A 34 -10.64 -2.60 1.28
CA ALA A 34 -9.54 -3.38 0.73
C ALA A 34 -8.82 -2.53 -0.33
N SER A 35 -7.80 -1.79 0.10
CA SER A 35 -6.89 -1.09 -0.80
C SER A 35 -5.44 -1.28 -0.38
N ARG A 36 -4.53 -1.10 -1.33
CA ARG A 36 -3.10 -1.29 -1.07
C ARG A 36 -2.45 -0.18 -0.27
N SER A 37 -3.03 1.01 -0.29
CA SER A 37 -2.60 2.14 0.51
C SER A 37 -3.80 3.01 0.84
N ILE A 38 -3.83 3.59 2.04
CA ILE A 38 -4.86 4.54 2.46
C ILE A 38 -4.21 5.84 2.94
N ALA A 39 -4.71 6.97 2.44
CA ALA A 39 -4.31 8.29 2.91
C ALA A 39 -5.50 9.03 3.51
N PHE A 40 -5.28 9.62 4.68
CA PHE A 40 -6.28 10.39 5.41
C PHE A 40 -5.97 11.89 5.32
N GLY A 41 -6.90 12.68 4.80
CA GLY A 41 -6.78 14.15 4.74
C GLY A 41 -5.82 14.70 3.67
N LEU A 42 -4.84 13.91 3.23
CA LEU A 42 -3.85 14.28 2.21
C LEU A 42 -3.75 13.20 1.13
N PRO A 43 -4.63 13.24 0.11
CA PRO A 43 -4.57 12.30 -1.01
C PRO A 43 -3.18 12.33 -1.67
N MET A 44 -2.69 11.17 -2.10
CA MET A 44 -1.41 11.02 -2.81
C MET A 44 -0.14 11.30 -1.97
N ALA A 45 -0.25 11.65 -0.68
CA ALA A 45 0.93 11.90 0.15
C ALA A 45 1.88 10.70 0.25
N GLN A 46 1.38 9.47 0.12
CA GLN A 46 2.19 8.26 0.14
C GLN A 46 3.24 8.19 -0.98
N PHE A 47 3.06 8.93 -2.08
CA PHE A 47 4.05 9.02 -3.17
C PHE A 47 5.24 9.91 -2.85
N LEU A 48 5.18 10.68 -1.75
CA LEU A 48 6.22 11.62 -1.37
C LEU A 48 7.11 11.09 -0.24
N VAL A 49 6.76 9.94 0.34
CA VAL A 49 7.47 9.36 1.48
C VAL A 49 8.23 8.11 1.02
N PRO A 50 9.57 8.19 0.82
CA PRO A 50 10.35 7.08 0.26
C PRO A 50 10.45 5.85 1.18
N GLU A 51 10.17 6.02 2.47
CA GLU A 51 10.15 4.95 3.47
C GLU A 51 8.83 4.15 3.46
N LEU A 52 7.79 4.63 2.76
CA LEU A 52 6.55 3.90 2.63
C LEU A 52 6.61 3.02 1.37
N PRO A 53 6.32 1.71 1.47
CA PRO A 53 6.23 0.86 0.30
C PRO A 53 5.06 1.33 -0.57
N PHE A 54 5.33 1.58 -1.84
CA PHE A 54 4.30 1.83 -2.82
C PHE A 54 4.26 0.70 -3.85
N GLY A 55 3.09 0.12 -4.10
CA GLY A 55 2.91 -0.96 -5.06
C GLY A 55 1.92 -2.03 -4.60
N GLY A 56 1.94 -3.15 -5.32
CA GLY A 56 1.24 -4.39 -5.04
C GLY A 56 1.56 -5.05 -3.68
N VAL A 57 0.62 -5.85 -3.15
CA VAL A 57 0.80 -6.68 -1.94
C VAL A 57 0.09 -8.02 -2.14
N GLY A 58 0.75 -9.15 -1.88
CA GLY A 58 0.09 -10.47 -1.97
C GLY A 58 -0.56 -10.72 -3.33
N GLU A 59 -1.59 -11.55 -3.43
CA GLU A 59 -2.14 -12.14 -4.68
C GLU A 59 -2.44 -11.19 -5.87
N VAL A 60 -2.51 -11.80 -7.07
CA VAL A 60 -2.73 -11.16 -8.37
C VAL A 60 -4.12 -10.52 -8.43
N GLY A 61 -4.14 -9.19 -8.55
CA GLY A 61 -5.32 -8.40 -8.89
C GLY A 61 -4.94 -7.26 -9.83
N GLU A 62 -5.92 -6.46 -10.28
CA GLU A 62 -5.70 -5.35 -11.23
C GLU A 62 -4.66 -4.30 -10.78
N SER A 63 -4.36 -4.26 -9.48
CA SER A 63 -3.43 -3.32 -8.86
C SER A 63 -1.97 -3.83 -8.76
N GLY A 64 -1.65 -5.01 -9.29
CA GLY A 64 -0.27 -5.50 -9.45
C GLY A 64 0.38 -6.10 -8.19
N LEU A 65 1.63 -6.56 -8.31
CA LEU A 65 2.42 -7.24 -7.26
C LEU A 65 3.69 -6.43 -6.89
N GLY A 66 4.18 -6.63 -5.67
CA GLY A 66 5.48 -6.10 -5.21
C GLY A 66 5.46 -4.63 -4.79
N SER A 67 6.50 -4.19 -4.10
CA SER A 67 6.63 -2.79 -3.63
C SER A 67 7.91 -2.15 -4.17
N TYR A 68 7.85 -0.85 -4.38
CA TYR A 68 8.97 0.00 -4.71
C TYR A 68 8.92 1.26 -3.85
N HIS A 69 9.82 2.19 -4.11
CA HIS A 69 10.15 3.41 -3.36
C HIS A 69 11.31 3.21 -2.36
N GLY A 70 12.27 4.14 -2.35
CA GLY A 70 13.46 4.09 -1.50
C GLY A 70 14.16 2.72 -1.50
N ARG A 71 14.35 2.15 -0.30
CA ARG A 71 14.94 0.82 -0.10
C ARG A 71 14.12 -0.30 -0.76
N HIS A 72 12.81 -0.17 -0.89
CA HIS A 72 11.96 -1.17 -1.54
C HIS A 72 12.31 -1.31 -3.02
N SER A 73 12.62 -0.20 -3.72
CA SER A 73 13.09 -0.26 -5.11
C SER A 73 14.39 -1.05 -5.22
N VAL A 74 15.37 -0.77 -4.36
CA VAL A 74 16.67 -1.46 -4.35
C VAL A 74 16.45 -2.95 -4.12
N VAL A 75 15.63 -3.33 -3.13
CA VAL A 75 15.29 -4.74 -2.88
C VAL A 75 14.65 -5.40 -4.09
N THR A 76 13.69 -4.73 -4.73
CA THR A 76 12.89 -5.30 -5.84
C THR A 76 13.69 -5.53 -7.12
N VAL A 77 14.69 -4.67 -7.41
CA VAL A 77 15.54 -4.82 -8.60
C VAL A 77 16.89 -5.49 -8.31
N SER A 78 17.15 -5.85 -7.05
CA SER A 78 18.37 -6.55 -6.66
C SER A 78 18.15 -8.05 -6.64
N HIS A 79 19.09 -8.78 -7.23
CA HIS A 79 19.19 -10.21 -7.00
C HIS A 79 19.77 -10.47 -5.59
N ARG A 80 19.01 -11.12 -4.72
CA ARG A 80 19.49 -11.58 -3.40
C ARG A 80 20.20 -12.92 -3.54
N ARG A 81 21.53 -12.88 -3.69
CA ARG A 81 22.36 -14.08 -3.80
C ARG A 81 22.39 -14.86 -2.49
N SER A 82 21.93 -16.11 -2.52
CA SER A 82 22.12 -17.06 -1.44
C SER A 82 23.58 -17.52 -1.35
N VAL A 83 24.14 -17.55 -0.14
CA VAL A 83 25.47 -18.09 0.15
C VAL A 83 25.34 -19.08 1.31
N VAL A 84 25.86 -20.29 1.12
CA VAL A 84 25.87 -21.35 2.14
C VAL A 84 27.32 -21.80 2.30
N ALA A 85 27.81 -21.85 3.54
CA ALA A 85 29.13 -22.37 3.89
C ALA A 85 28.96 -23.60 4.79
N ALA A 86 29.74 -24.65 4.52
CA ALA A 86 29.80 -25.80 5.42
C ALA A 86 30.43 -25.37 6.74
N GLN A 87 29.87 -25.80 7.86
CA GLN A 87 30.45 -25.58 9.18
C GLN A 87 31.42 -26.73 9.48
N SER A 88 32.66 -26.39 9.83
CA SER A 88 33.72 -27.34 10.25
C SER A 88 33.57 -27.73 11.71
#